data_AF-A0A8T4D0M1-F1
#
_entry.id   AF-A0A8T4D0M1-F1
#
_cell.length_a   1.000
_cell.length_b   1.000
_cell.length_c   1.000
_cell.angle_alpha   90.00
_cell.angle_beta   90.00
_cell.angle_gamma   90.00
#
_symmetry.space_group_name_H-M   'P 1'
#
loop_
_entity.id
_entity.type
_entity.pdbx_description
1 polymer ?
#
loop_
_entity_poly.entity_id
_entity_poly.type
_entity_poly.pdbx_seq_one_letter_code
_entity_poly.pdbx_strand_id
1 'polypeptide(L)'
;MVMHKRFLGSLSYSANGKSTLEIPKDSFLKKLTCRIRGQCDSGSVVSRSENNPTELIKRMEIVANGKDTIKSVSFANSYIMDKYQSGTTPEKVQTPASASQSNQSFSATTYIDFDLDRDELDTLLPAQELNTLQLVITWGQATDVDSGTGFNIDWAYLDVTVEEEGNPEEMGLEAQNMGVIKEFEIVQDVTASGVQTIKLPLGNVYQKIFLKVVDNGVQSNTLCTDFEVLLNGLQTVRKERFDMSRADDKTEYGLESVENGVTMIDFDLGGSEPIDTGEASSFELKINCGTPTGTANISVVTQELILPNE
;
A
#
# COMPACT_ATOMS: atom_id res chain seq x y z
N MET A 1 -10.79 -24.45 13.51
CA MET A 1 -9.78 -23.56 12.91
C MET A 1 -9.10 -22.81 14.04
N VAL A 2 -7.77 -22.91 14.14
CA VAL A 2 -7.02 -22.20 15.19
C VAL A 2 -6.17 -21.15 14.51
N MET A 3 -6.61 -19.90 14.63
CA MET A 3 -5.83 -18.75 14.20
C MET A 3 -4.70 -18.51 15.20
N HIS A 4 -3.47 -18.39 14.70
CA HIS A 4 -2.30 -18.11 15.51
C HIS A 4 -1.82 -16.69 15.25
N LYS A 5 -1.69 -15.90 16.32
CA LYS A 5 -1.13 -14.54 16.26
C LYS A 5 0.10 -14.45 17.13
N ARG A 6 1.24 -14.06 16.56
CA ARG A 6 2.50 -13.93 17.29
C ARG A 6 3.32 -12.72 16.85
N PHE A 7 4.01 -12.12 17.81
CA PHE A 7 4.98 -11.06 17.57
C PHE A 7 6.26 -11.66 16.97
N LEU A 8 6.73 -11.12 15.85
CA LEU A 8 7.93 -11.59 15.17
C LEU A 8 9.19 -10.86 15.63
N GLY A 9 9.08 -9.56 15.89
CA GLY A 9 10.23 -8.74 16.26
C GLY A 9 10.04 -7.27 15.90
N SER A 10 11.11 -6.50 16.15
CA SER A 10 11.18 -5.08 15.83
C SER A 10 12.37 -4.80 14.91
N LEU A 11 12.15 -4.03 13.86
CA LEU A 11 13.24 -3.47 13.03
C LEU A 11 13.60 -2.08 13.57
N SER A 12 14.87 -1.85 13.85
CA SER A 12 15.36 -0.56 14.38
C SER A 12 15.54 0.46 13.26
N TYR A 13 15.18 1.71 13.54
CA TYR A 13 15.36 2.81 12.60
C TYR A 13 16.82 3.05 12.27
N SER A 14 17.09 3.19 10.97
CA SER A 14 18.37 3.62 10.41
C SER A 14 18.07 4.57 9.25
N ALA A 15 18.46 5.84 9.37
CA ALA A 15 18.09 6.86 8.39
C ALA A 15 18.52 6.48 6.96
N ASN A 16 17.56 6.45 6.02
CA ASN A 16 17.73 5.98 4.64
C ASN A 16 18.29 4.55 4.50
N GLY A 17 18.31 3.78 5.59
CA GLY A 17 18.82 2.43 5.65
C GLY A 17 17.78 1.39 5.23
N LYS A 18 18.25 0.18 4.96
CA LYS A 18 17.39 -0.99 4.78
C LYS A 18 17.42 -1.85 6.04
N SER A 19 16.32 -2.52 6.31
CA SER A 19 16.20 -3.50 7.40
C SER A 19 15.38 -4.68 6.93
N THR A 20 15.72 -5.87 7.43
CA THR A 20 15.12 -7.13 7.00
C THR A 20 14.68 -7.93 8.22
N LEU A 21 13.46 -8.45 8.18
CA LEU A 21 12.92 -9.39 9.15
C LEU A 21 12.56 -10.69 8.43
N GLU A 22 13.04 -11.81 8.93
CA GLU A 22 12.61 -13.11 8.43
C GLU A 22 11.20 -13.41 8.93
N ILE A 23 10.34 -13.87 8.01
CA ILE A 23 8.98 -14.28 8.32
C ILE A 23 8.98 -15.81 8.44
N PRO A 24 8.38 -16.37 9.51
CA PRO A 24 8.23 -17.81 9.63
C PRO A 24 7.45 -18.41 8.46
N LYS A 25 7.73 -19.68 8.17
CA LYS A 25 7.18 -20.40 7.02
C LYS A 25 6.47 -21.67 7.46
N ASP A 26 6.01 -21.70 8.70
CA ASP A 26 5.49 -22.94 9.31
C ASP A 26 4.03 -23.20 8.90
N SER A 27 3.37 -22.22 8.27
CA SER A 27 1.93 -22.20 8.06
C SER A 27 1.52 -21.23 6.94
N PHE A 28 0.23 -21.22 6.61
CA PHE A 28 -0.34 -20.21 5.74
C PHE A 28 -0.37 -18.84 6.41
N LEU A 29 0.11 -17.83 5.70
CA LEU A 29 0.07 -16.45 6.20
C LEU A 29 -1.19 -15.76 5.73
N LYS A 30 -1.92 -15.19 6.69
CA LYS A 30 -3.11 -14.38 6.43
C LYS A 30 -2.76 -12.89 6.36
N LYS A 31 -2.00 -12.39 7.34
CA LYS A 31 -1.75 -10.96 7.50
C LYS A 31 -0.47 -10.68 8.28
N LEU A 32 0.20 -9.58 7.93
CA LEU A 32 1.17 -8.92 8.81
C LEU A 32 0.59 -7.61 9.34
N THR A 33 0.61 -7.42 10.65
CA THR A 33 0.38 -6.12 11.28
C THR A 33 1.72 -5.42 11.46
N CYS A 34 1.88 -4.27 10.83
CA CYS A 34 3.10 -3.47 10.81
C CYS A 34 2.85 -2.15 11.57
N ARG A 35 3.41 -2.02 12.77
CA ARG A 35 3.25 -0.82 13.60
C ARG A 35 4.56 -0.08 13.76
N ILE A 36 4.65 1.11 13.16
CA ILE A 36 5.75 2.02 13.45
C ILE A 36 5.47 2.73 14.78
N ARG A 37 6.49 2.83 15.62
CA ARG A 37 6.48 3.67 16.83
C ARG A 37 7.83 4.30 17.04
N GLY A 38 7.84 5.49 17.60
CA GLY A 38 9.08 6.20 17.84
C GLY A 38 8.92 7.37 18.78
N GLN A 39 10.04 8.06 18.94
CA GLN A 39 10.14 9.31 19.66
C GLN A 39 10.92 10.32 18.83
N CYS A 40 10.51 11.58 18.93
CA CYS A 40 11.13 12.69 18.23
C CYS A 40 11.16 13.95 19.10
N ASP A 41 12.06 14.85 18.71
CA ASP A 41 12.14 16.21 19.21
C ASP A 41 11.84 17.21 18.08
N SER A 42 11.40 18.41 18.44
CA SER A 42 11.15 19.52 17.52
C SER A 42 11.77 20.81 18.04
N GLY A 43 12.65 21.42 17.25
CA GLY A 43 13.29 22.69 17.58
C GLY A 43 12.42 23.92 17.30
N SER A 44 11.70 23.93 16.18
CA SER A 44 10.84 25.03 15.71
C SER A 44 9.40 24.60 15.50
N VAL A 45 8.52 25.54 15.15
CA VAL A 45 7.24 25.18 14.54
C VAL A 45 7.55 24.36 13.29
N VAL A 46 6.83 23.27 13.14
CA VAL A 46 7.11 22.28 12.12
C VAL A 46 6.12 22.35 10.96
N SER A 47 6.57 21.92 9.77
CA SER A 47 5.71 21.66 8.62
C SER A 47 5.73 20.16 8.38
N ARG A 48 4.85 19.46 9.10
CA ARG A 48 4.67 18.01 8.96
C ARG A 48 4.34 17.67 7.52
N SER A 49 4.87 16.56 7.03
CA SER A 49 4.37 15.99 5.79
C SER A 49 2.92 15.55 5.94
N GLU A 50 2.18 15.51 4.84
CA GLU A 50 0.76 15.17 4.89
C GLU A 50 0.53 13.75 5.39
N ASN A 51 1.41 12.81 5.02
CA ASN A 51 1.33 11.43 5.47
C ASN A 51 2.05 11.19 6.81
N ASN A 52 2.42 12.24 7.56
CA ASN A 52 3.09 12.08 8.86
C ASN A 52 2.34 11.11 9.81
N PRO A 53 3.03 10.14 10.46
CA PRO A 53 4.47 9.86 10.41
C PRO A 53 4.85 8.73 9.42
N THR A 54 3.93 8.29 8.56
CA THR A 54 4.08 7.06 7.75
C THR A 54 5.20 7.14 6.71
N GLU A 55 5.61 8.34 6.30
CA GLU A 55 6.72 8.55 5.36
C GLU A 55 8.10 8.18 5.93
N LEU A 56 8.19 7.91 7.25
CA LEU A 56 9.40 7.37 7.85
C LEU A 56 9.76 5.98 7.31
N ILE A 57 8.82 5.26 6.71
CA ILE A 57 9.08 4.01 5.97
C ILE A 57 8.68 4.22 4.51
N LYS A 58 9.69 4.38 3.65
CA LYS A 58 9.53 4.65 2.21
C LYS A 58 8.94 3.47 1.46
N ARG A 59 9.31 2.25 1.84
CA ARG A 59 8.91 1.03 1.15
C ARG A 59 8.86 -0.16 2.11
N MET A 60 7.86 -1.00 1.95
CA MET A 60 7.74 -2.34 2.52
C MET A 60 7.67 -3.35 1.37
N GLU A 61 8.48 -4.38 1.45
CA GLU A 61 8.59 -5.42 0.43
C GLU A 61 8.51 -6.80 1.06
N ILE A 62 7.65 -7.66 0.51
CA ILE A 62 7.61 -9.08 0.84
C ILE A 62 8.41 -9.83 -0.22
N VAL A 63 9.58 -10.33 0.17
CA VAL A 63 10.53 -11.00 -0.74
C VAL A 63 10.55 -12.50 -0.44
N ALA A 64 10.21 -13.29 -1.45
CA ALA A 64 10.24 -14.74 -1.45
C ALA A 64 11.43 -15.27 -2.27
N ASN A 65 11.90 -16.48 -1.94
CA ASN A 65 12.93 -17.20 -2.70
C ASN A 65 14.21 -16.38 -3.04
N GLY A 66 14.56 -15.42 -2.19
CA GLY A 66 15.72 -14.54 -2.31
C GLY A 66 15.63 -13.44 -3.37
N LYS A 67 14.60 -13.42 -4.23
CA LYS A 67 14.49 -12.45 -5.34
C LYS A 67 13.06 -12.10 -5.78
N ASP A 68 12.09 -12.95 -5.48
CA ASP A 68 10.74 -12.81 -5.98
C ASP A 68 9.96 -11.89 -5.04
N THR A 69 9.73 -10.65 -5.46
CA THR A 69 8.90 -9.73 -4.68
C THR A 69 7.43 -10.07 -4.92
N ILE A 70 6.68 -10.28 -3.84
CA ILE A 70 5.23 -10.55 -3.89
C ILE A 70 4.46 -9.24 -3.74
N LYS A 71 4.85 -8.43 -2.75
CA LYS A 71 4.27 -7.11 -2.46
C LYS A 71 5.37 -6.08 -2.34
N SER A 72 5.15 -4.88 -2.85
CA SER A 72 6.10 -3.78 -2.81
C SER A 72 5.33 -2.46 -2.80
N VAL A 73 5.09 -1.91 -1.61
CA VAL A 73 4.25 -0.73 -1.38
C VAL A 73 4.86 0.19 -0.32
N SER A 74 4.64 1.50 -0.45
CA SER A 74 5.00 2.47 0.59
C SER A 74 4.11 2.31 1.81
N PHE A 75 4.65 2.54 3.02
CA PHE A 75 3.87 2.47 4.25
C PHE A 75 2.73 3.49 4.23
N ALA A 76 2.98 4.68 3.66
CA ALA A 76 1.98 5.72 3.51
C ALA A 76 0.78 5.28 2.65
N ASN A 77 1.01 4.65 1.49
CA ASN A 77 -0.09 4.16 0.67
C ASN A 77 -0.80 2.99 1.31
N SER A 78 -0.05 2.04 1.90
CA SER A 78 -0.62 0.91 2.63
C SER A 78 -1.57 1.39 3.73
N TYR A 79 -1.17 2.41 4.51
CA TYR A 79 -2.00 3.01 5.55
C TYR A 79 -3.31 3.60 5.00
N ILE A 80 -3.26 4.26 3.84
CA ILE A 80 -4.46 4.84 3.21
C ILE A 80 -5.34 3.72 2.65
N MET A 81 -4.76 2.71 1.99
CA MET A 81 -5.49 1.55 1.48
C MET A 81 -6.22 0.82 2.61
N ASP A 82 -5.57 0.64 3.77
CA ASP A 82 -6.19 0.05 4.96
C ASP A 82 -7.39 0.86 5.45
N LYS A 83 -7.30 2.20 5.40
CA LYS A 83 -8.43 3.09 5.73
C LYS A 83 -9.62 2.84 4.80
N TYR A 84 -9.36 2.63 3.51
CA TYR A 84 -10.40 2.31 2.54
C TYR A 84 -10.99 0.94 2.83
N GLN A 85 -10.17 -0.10 2.90
CA GLN A 85 -10.63 -1.48 3.09
C GLN A 85 -11.35 -1.71 4.43
N SER A 86 -11.00 -0.97 5.49
CA SER A 86 -11.64 -1.12 6.80
C SER A 86 -12.77 -0.11 7.06
N GLY A 87 -12.97 0.87 6.18
CA GLY A 87 -13.92 1.96 6.37
C GLY A 87 -13.56 2.94 7.50
N THR A 88 -12.45 2.71 8.22
CA THR A 88 -12.05 3.49 9.39
C THR A 88 -10.55 3.75 9.39
N THR A 89 -10.13 4.82 10.07
CA THR A 89 -8.73 5.23 10.07
C THR A 89 -7.92 4.32 11.00
N PRO A 90 -6.85 3.65 10.51
CA PRO A 90 -5.96 2.88 11.38
C PRO A 90 -5.26 3.78 12.41
N GLU A 91 -4.76 3.19 13.50
CA GLU A 91 -4.05 3.93 14.56
C GLU A 91 -2.97 4.83 13.96
N LYS A 92 -3.01 6.12 14.30
CA LYS A 92 -2.00 7.11 13.93
C LYS A 92 -1.89 8.18 15.00
N VAL A 93 -0.67 8.36 15.51
CA VAL A 93 -0.27 9.45 16.39
C VAL A 93 0.83 10.23 15.66
N GLN A 94 0.51 11.45 15.25
CA GLN A 94 1.42 12.33 14.53
C GLN A 94 2.55 12.84 15.44
N THR A 95 3.68 13.23 14.84
CA THR A 95 4.77 13.96 15.53
C THR A 95 4.25 15.28 16.10
N PRO A 96 4.90 16.00 17.04
CA PRO A 96 4.40 17.28 17.56
C PRO A 96 4.28 18.36 16.46
N ALA A 97 3.38 19.34 16.62
CA ALA A 97 3.26 20.50 15.71
C ALA A 97 3.94 21.77 16.26
N SER A 98 4.14 21.78 17.58
CA SER A 98 4.62 22.95 18.32
C SER A 98 6.14 22.97 18.39
N ALA A 99 6.71 24.17 18.53
CA ALA A 99 8.13 24.35 18.74
C ALA A 99 8.62 23.83 20.10
N SER A 100 9.91 23.51 20.15
CA SER A 100 10.68 23.20 21.36
C SER A 100 10.06 22.09 22.21
N GLN A 101 9.51 21.06 21.56
CA GLN A 101 9.04 19.86 22.24
C GLN A 101 10.13 18.79 22.24
N SER A 102 10.26 18.08 23.35
CA SER A 102 11.18 16.97 23.50
C SER A 102 10.46 15.67 23.85
N ASN A 103 11.03 14.54 23.47
CA ASN A 103 10.57 13.19 23.78
C ASN A 103 9.12 12.92 23.39
N GLN A 104 8.69 13.43 22.23
CA GLN A 104 7.32 13.28 21.77
C GLN A 104 7.16 11.96 21.02
N SER A 105 6.22 11.13 21.47
CA SER A 105 5.92 9.85 20.85
C SER A 105 5.13 10.03 19.56
N PHE A 106 5.39 9.18 18.58
CA PHE A 106 4.55 9.02 17.39
C PHE A 106 4.35 7.54 17.09
N SER A 107 3.29 7.22 16.35
CA SER A 107 3.00 5.86 15.89
C SER A 107 2.08 5.85 14.67
N ALA A 108 2.13 4.77 13.90
CA ALA A 108 1.11 4.44 12.91
C ALA A 108 1.06 2.93 12.69
N THR A 109 -0.10 2.40 12.33
CA THR A 109 -0.29 0.98 12.03
C THR A 109 -0.81 0.80 10.60
N THR A 110 -0.24 -0.14 9.87
CA THR A 110 -0.73 -0.60 8.57
C THR A 110 -0.71 -2.14 8.52
N TYR A 111 -1.40 -2.72 7.55
CA TYR A 111 -1.49 -4.15 7.34
C TYR A 111 -0.90 -4.53 5.98
N ILE A 112 -0.33 -5.73 5.92
CA ILE A 112 0.01 -6.40 4.67
C ILE A 112 -0.86 -7.65 4.64
N ASP A 113 -1.94 -7.59 3.85
CA ASP A 113 -2.93 -8.66 3.75
C ASP A 113 -2.58 -9.60 2.60
N PHE A 114 -2.54 -10.91 2.90
CA PHE A 114 -2.39 -11.96 1.90
C PHE A 114 -3.72 -12.57 1.50
N ASP A 115 -4.78 -12.28 2.24
CA ASP A 115 -6.12 -12.84 2.08
C ASP A 115 -7.03 -11.80 1.39
N LEU A 116 -7.65 -12.16 0.25
CA LEU A 116 -8.45 -11.25 -0.57
C LEU A 116 -9.86 -11.15 0.02
N ASP A 117 -10.44 -12.31 0.31
CA ASP A 117 -11.69 -12.44 1.03
C ASP A 117 -11.39 -13.06 2.39
N ARG A 118 -11.79 -12.37 3.47
CA ARG A 118 -11.52 -12.85 4.83
C ARG A 118 -12.24 -14.15 5.16
N ASP A 119 -13.27 -14.48 4.38
CA ASP A 119 -14.14 -15.63 4.56
C ASP A 119 -13.79 -16.79 3.60
N GLU A 120 -13.12 -16.53 2.47
CA GLU A 120 -12.69 -17.53 1.51
C GLU A 120 -11.18 -17.78 1.62
N LEU A 121 -10.79 -18.96 2.07
CA LEU A 121 -9.40 -19.30 2.41
C LEU A 121 -8.58 -19.71 1.18
N ASP A 122 -8.83 -19.07 0.03
CA ASP A 122 -8.31 -19.47 -1.28
C ASP A 122 -7.10 -18.62 -1.73
N THR A 123 -6.80 -17.54 -1.01
CA THR A 123 -5.74 -16.58 -1.36
C THR A 123 -4.64 -16.44 -0.31
N LEU A 124 -4.73 -17.14 0.83
CA LEU A 124 -3.67 -17.18 1.85
C LEU A 124 -2.31 -17.53 1.24
N LEU A 125 -1.24 -16.89 1.73
CA LEU A 125 0.10 -17.15 1.21
C LEU A 125 0.65 -18.49 1.73
N PRO A 126 0.92 -19.51 0.87
CA PRO A 126 1.57 -20.77 1.26
C PRO A 126 3.05 -20.58 1.61
N ALA A 127 3.36 -20.00 2.76
CA ALA A 127 4.75 -19.68 3.12
C ALA A 127 5.64 -20.92 3.28
N GLN A 128 5.08 -22.07 3.64
CA GLN A 128 5.77 -23.36 3.78
C GLN A 128 6.41 -23.86 2.48
N GLU A 129 5.88 -23.49 1.32
CA GLU A 129 6.43 -23.88 0.01
C GLU A 129 7.59 -22.98 -0.44
N LEU A 130 7.84 -21.89 0.28
CA LEU A 130 8.88 -20.92 -0.09
C LEU A 130 10.22 -21.31 0.52
N ASN A 131 11.32 -21.08 -0.23
CA ASN A 131 12.67 -21.31 0.28
C ASN A 131 13.05 -20.29 1.36
N THR A 132 12.72 -19.02 1.13
CA THR A 132 12.92 -17.90 2.05
C THR A 132 11.71 -17.00 1.98
N LEU A 133 11.37 -16.34 3.09
CA LEU A 133 10.34 -15.30 3.12
C LEU A 133 10.77 -14.19 4.08
N GLN A 134 10.80 -12.96 3.59
CA GLN A 134 11.35 -11.82 4.32
C GLN A 134 10.48 -10.58 4.12
N LEU A 135 10.28 -9.81 5.20
CA LEU A 135 9.87 -8.43 5.13
C LEU A 135 11.12 -7.56 5.03
N VAL A 136 11.27 -6.84 3.92
CA VAL A 136 12.34 -5.85 3.73
C VAL A 136 11.70 -4.48 3.78
N ILE A 137 12.24 -3.58 4.60
CA ILE A 137 11.82 -2.18 4.63
C ILE A 137 12.96 -1.27 4.24
N THR A 138 12.59 -0.15 3.62
CA THR A 138 13.49 0.99 3.40
C THR A 138 13.01 2.15 4.26
N TRP A 139 13.85 2.57 5.19
CA TRP A 139 13.59 3.73 6.04
C TRP A 139 13.73 5.03 5.26
N GLY A 140 12.96 6.03 5.65
CA GLY A 140 13.18 7.43 5.32
C GLY A 140 14.18 8.09 6.27
N GLN A 141 14.11 9.40 6.33
CA GLN A 141 14.86 10.26 7.23
C GLN A 141 13.92 11.26 7.92
N ALA A 142 14.42 11.96 8.94
CA ALA A 142 13.63 12.91 9.71
C ALA A 142 12.92 13.97 8.83
N THR A 143 13.60 14.47 7.79
CA THR A 143 13.06 15.47 6.86
C THR A 143 11.93 14.96 5.97
N ASP A 144 11.79 13.64 5.83
CA ASP A 144 10.67 13.04 5.09
C ASP A 144 9.39 13.07 5.93
N VAL A 145 9.51 13.09 7.26
CA VAL A 145 8.38 13.17 8.19
C VAL A 145 8.02 14.62 8.51
N ASP A 146 9.05 15.46 8.59
CA ASP A 146 8.93 16.85 8.99
C ASP A 146 10.10 17.70 8.48
N SER A 147 9.80 18.75 7.73
CA SER A 147 10.80 19.66 7.16
C SER A 147 11.22 20.80 8.09
N GLY A 148 10.69 20.84 9.32
CA GLY A 148 11.02 21.85 10.33
C GLY A 148 12.49 21.86 10.74
N THR A 149 13.01 23.04 11.07
CA THR A 149 14.40 23.15 11.53
C THR A 149 14.56 22.55 12.93
N GLY A 150 15.53 21.65 13.08
CA GLY A 150 15.81 20.99 14.36
C GLY A 150 14.78 19.91 14.73
N PHE A 151 14.10 19.32 13.74
CA PHE A 151 13.37 18.07 13.93
C PHE A 151 14.35 16.88 13.88
N ASN A 152 14.26 15.97 14.86
CA ASN A 152 15.05 14.74 14.89
C ASN A 152 14.22 13.56 15.38
N ILE A 153 14.53 12.38 14.84
CA ILE A 153 14.04 11.11 15.34
C ILE A 153 15.07 10.59 16.34
N ASP A 154 14.67 10.41 17.59
CA ASP A 154 15.55 9.90 18.66
C ASP A 154 15.74 8.39 18.50
N TRP A 155 14.61 7.71 18.29
CA TRP A 155 14.53 6.30 18.00
C TRP A 155 13.20 6.01 17.32
N ALA A 156 13.17 4.98 16.48
CA ALA A 156 11.95 4.40 15.98
C ALA A 156 12.12 2.90 15.74
N TYR A 157 11.02 2.17 15.81
CA TYR A 157 10.95 0.75 15.54
C TYR A 157 9.74 0.47 14.65
N LEU A 158 9.88 -0.52 13.76
CA LEU A 158 8.75 -1.19 13.14
C LEU A 158 8.52 -2.50 13.87
N ASP A 159 7.45 -2.59 14.65
CA ASP A 159 7.00 -3.81 15.29
C ASP A 159 6.14 -4.61 14.30
N VAL A 160 6.43 -5.91 14.18
CA VAL A 160 5.74 -6.80 13.24
C VAL A 160 5.08 -7.95 13.99
N THR A 161 3.79 -8.13 13.74
CA THR A 161 3.00 -9.28 14.23
C THR A 161 2.46 -10.03 13.04
N VAL A 162 2.59 -11.36 13.05
CA VAL A 162 2.02 -12.24 12.02
C VAL A 162 0.73 -12.86 12.50
N GLU A 163 -0.20 -13.02 11.58
CA GLU A 163 -1.41 -13.82 11.71
C GLU A 163 -1.32 -14.99 10.71
N GLU A 164 -1.40 -16.18 11.28
CA GLU A 164 -1.21 -17.47 10.63
C GLU A 164 -2.50 -18.29 10.73
N GLU A 165 -2.86 -18.97 9.65
CA GLU A 165 -3.94 -19.97 9.64
C GLU A 165 -3.35 -21.39 9.68
N GLY A 166 -4.15 -22.33 10.21
CA GLY A 166 -3.72 -23.69 10.56
C GLY A 166 -3.05 -24.50 9.45
N ASN A 167 -2.59 -25.71 9.80
CA ASN A 167 -1.85 -26.57 8.88
C ASN A 167 -2.68 -26.89 7.62
N PRO A 168 -2.13 -26.70 6.40
CA PRO A 168 -2.79 -27.02 5.13
C PRO A 168 -3.48 -28.38 5.10
N GLU A 169 -2.83 -29.41 5.64
CA GLU A 169 -3.34 -30.78 5.66
C GLU A 169 -4.61 -30.93 6.52
N GLU A 170 -4.73 -30.14 7.59
CA GLU A 170 -5.91 -30.14 8.47
C GLU A 170 -7.08 -29.35 7.85
N MET A 171 -6.77 -28.43 6.92
CA MET A 171 -7.74 -27.57 6.26
C MET A 171 -8.24 -28.16 4.93
N GLY A 172 -7.62 -29.25 4.45
CA GLY A 172 -7.91 -29.81 3.13
C GLY A 172 -7.56 -28.86 1.99
N LEU A 173 -6.72 -27.86 2.25
CA LEU A 173 -6.23 -26.92 1.26
C LEU A 173 -4.89 -27.42 0.72
N GLU A 174 -4.78 -27.47 -0.60
CA GLU A 174 -3.52 -27.77 -1.25
C GLU A 174 -2.86 -26.45 -1.66
N ALA A 175 -1.61 -26.24 -1.22
CA ALA A 175 -0.87 -25.00 -1.52
C ALA A 175 -0.80 -24.67 -3.01
N GLN A 176 -0.83 -25.69 -3.88
CA GLN A 176 -0.83 -25.54 -5.34
C GLN A 176 -2.12 -24.91 -5.91
N ASN A 177 -3.23 -24.97 -5.17
CA ASN A 177 -4.53 -24.43 -5.59
C ASN A 177 -4.79 -23.02 -5.03
N MET A 178 -3.82 -22.45 -4.33
CA MET A 178 -3.95 -21.15 -3.68
C MET A 178 -3.55 -20.03 -4.63
N GLY A 179 -4.43 -19.04 -4.78
CA GLY A 179 -4.08 -17.79 -5.44
C GLY A 179 -3.09 -16.98 -4.60
N VAL A 180 -2.26 -16.16 -5.23
CA VAL A 180 -1.32 -15.26 -4.52
C VAL A 180 -1.62 -13.81 -4.87
N ILE A 181 -1.92 -13.01 -3.85
CA ILE A 181 -2.14 -11.58 -4.02
C ILE A 181 -0.81 -10.84 -4.14
N LYS A 182 -0.64 -10.18 -5.27
CA LYS A 182 0.44 -9.25 -5.55
C LYS A 182 -0.02 -7.81 -5.39
N GLU A 183 0.86 -6.99 -4.82
CA GLU A 183 0.64 -5.54 -4.77
C GLU A 183 1.90 -4.80 -5.17
N PHE A 184 1.81 -3.94 -6.18
CA PHE A 184 2.95 -3.18 -6.68
C PHE A 184 2.63 -1.71 -6.83
N GLU A 185 3.46 -0.89 -6.22
CA GLU A 185 3.40 0.55 -6.36
C GLU A 185 4.32 1.03 -7.49
N ILE A 186 3.71 1.74 -8.46
CA ILE A 186 4.34 2.46 -9.56
C ILE A 186 4.19 3.96 -9.28
N VAL A 187 5.29 4.72 -9.38
CA VAL A 187 5.27 6.18 -9.22
C VAL A 187 5.71 6.83 -10.53
N GLN A 188 4.94 7.81 -11.00
CA GLN A 188 5.23 8.59 -12.20
C GLN A 188 5.18 10.09 -11.89
N ASP A 189 6.25 10.81 -12.22
CA ASP A 189 6.28 12.27 -12.11
C ASP A 189 5.38 12.93 -13.15
N VAL A 190 4.69 14.00 -12.75
CA VAL A 190 3.87 14.83 -13.64
C VAL A 190 4.61 16.15 -13.85
N THR A 191 5.09 16.38 -15.06
CA THR A 191 5.92 17.57 -15.39
C THR A 191 5.18 18.60 -16.24
N ALA A 192 4.04 18.22 -16.82
CA ALA A 192 3.21 19.09 -17.64
C ALA A 192 1.75 18.62 -17.61
N SER A 193 0.83 19.48 -18.05
CA SER A 193 -0.57 19.12 -18.24
C SER A 193 -0.78 18.18 -19.42
N GLY A 194 -1.89 17.45 -19.39
CA GLY A 194 -2.28 16.48 -20.40
C GLY A 194 -2.34 15.05 -19.88
N VAL A 195 -2.49 14.11 -20.80
CA VAL A 195 -2.69 12.69 -20.47
C VAL A 195 -1.37 12.03 -20.10
N GLN A 196 -1.30 11.56 -18.86
CA GLN A 196 -0.25 10.68 -18.34
C GLN A 196 -0.67 9.23 -18.59
N THR A 197 0.18 8.44 -19.24
CA THR A 197 -0.10 7.02 -19.49
C THR A 197 0.83 6.16 -18.67
N ILE A 198 0.26 5.37 -17.76
CA ILE A 198 0.97 4.38 -16.95
C ILE A 198 0.70 3.01 -17.56
N LYS A 199 1.76 2.31 -17.95
CA LYS A 199 1.67 0.93 -18.43
C LYS A 199 1.62 -0.01 -17.23
N LEU A 200 0.58 -0.80 -17.15
CA LEU A 200 0.38 -1.77 -16.08
C LEU A 200 0.97 -3.13 -16.50
N PRO A 201 1.58 -3.89 -15.56
CA PRO A 201 2.05 -5.25 -15.84
C PRO A 201 0.96 -6.15 -16.44
N LEU A 202 1.36 -7.12 -17.25
CA LEU A 202 0.45 -8.11 -17.83
C LEU A 202 0.69 -9.47 -17.19
N GLY A 203 -0.30 -10.36 -17.30
CA GLY A 203 -0.16 -11.78 -16.96
C GLY A 203 -0.91 -12.22 -15.69
N ASN A 204 -1.55 -11.29 -14.97
CA ASN A 204 -2.32 -11.58 -13.76
C ASN A 204 -3.76 -11.07 -13.89
N VAL A 205 -4.61 -11.45 -12.94
CA VAL A 205 -5.98 -10.96 -12.83
C VAL A 205 -6.03 -9.73 -11.92
N TYR A 206 -6.45 -8.59 -12.45
CA TYR A 206 -6.55 -7.35 -11.69
C TYR A 206 -7.85 -7.27 -10.90
N GLN A 207 -7.73 -7.05 -9.59
CA GLN A 207 -8.86 -6.86 -8.68
C GLN A 207 -9.21 -5.39 -8.53
N LYS A 208 -8.19 -4.58 -8.22
CA LYS A 208 -8.35 -3.14 -8.00
C LYS A 208 -7.07 -2.36 -8.26
N ILE A 209 -7.23 -1.05 -8.46
CA ILE A 209 -6.13 -0.10 -8.58
C ILE A 209 -6.37 1.04 -7.61
N PHE A 210 -5.44 1.25 -6.67
CA PHE A 210 -5.38 2.46 -5.87
C PHE A 210 -4.64 3.54 -6.65
N LEU A 211 -5.24 4.71 -6.77
CA LEU A 211 -4.68 5.87 -7.44
C LEU A 211 -4.53 7.03 -6.46
N LYS A 212 -3.29 7.49 -6.24
CA LYS A 212 -2.97 8.70 -5.47
C LYS A 212 -2.29 9.75 -6.34
N VAL A 213 -2.67 11.00 -6.15
CA VAL A 213 -2.19 12.16 -6.90
C VAL A 213 -1.68 13.20 -5.92
N VAL A 214 -0.43 13.61 -6.09
CA VAL A 214 0.25 14.60 -5.23
C VAL A 214 0.73 15.76 -6.11
N ASP A 215 0.49 16.98 -5.66
CA ASP A 215 1.01 18.22 -6.25
C ASP A 215 1.69 19.06 -5.17
N ASN A 216 2.94 19.45 -5.42
CA ASN A 216 3.76 20.24 -4.50
C ASN A 216 3.81 19.68 -3.07
N GLY A 217 3.94 18.36 -2.95
CA GLY A 217 4.04 17.66 -1.66
C GLY A 217 2.72 17.47 -0.91
N VAL A 218 1.58 17.80 -1.52
CA VAL A 218 0.24 17.64 -0.93
C VAL A 218 -0.66 16.88 -1.90
N GLN A 219 -1.50 15.99 -1.39
CA GLN A 219 -2.51 15.24 -2.11
C GLN A 219 -3.48 16.21 -2.79
N SER A 220 -3.72 16.00 -4.08
CA SER A 220 -4.40 16.97 -4.92
C SER A 220 -5.69 16.41 -5.52
N ASN A 221 -6.80 17.07 -5.21
CA ASN A 221 -8.10 16.81 -5.83
C ASN A 221 -8.26 17.48 -7.20
N THR A 222 -7.34 18.36 -7.59
CA THR A 222 -7.47 19.21 -8.77
C THR A 222 -6.43 18.91 -9.84
N LEU A 223 -5.32 18.27 -9.49
CA LEU A 223 -4.30 17.89 -10.47
C LEU A 223 -4.83 16.79 -11.41
N CYS A 224 -5.66 15.86 -10.93
CA CYS A 224 -6.32 14.86 -11.77
C CYS A 224 -7.77 15.24 -12.02
N THR A 225 -8.21 15.26 -13.28
CA THR A 225 -9.61 15.55 -13.64
C THR A 225 -10.41 14.29 -13.89
N ASP A 226 -9.83 13.33 -14.60
CA ASP A 226 -10.44 12.08 -15.03
C ASP A 226 -9.38 11.02 -15.30
N PHE A 227 -9.80 9.77 -15.30
CA PHE A 227 -8.97 8.63 -15.64
C PHE A 227 -9.72 7.65 -16.54
N GLU A 228 -8.94 6.83 -17.25
CA GLU A 228 -9.42 5.80 -18.15
C GLU A 228 -8.50 4.57 -18.09
N VAL A 229 -9.08 3.41 -17.86
CA VAL A 229 -8.41 2.11 -17.91
C VAL A 229 -8.69 1.47 -19.27
N LEU A 230 -7.62 1.16 -20.02
CA LEU A 230 -7.68 0.58 -21.35
C LEU A 230 -7.06 -0.81 -21.38
N LEU A 231 -7.77 -1.75 -21.99
CA LEU A 231 -7.30 -3.07 -22.35
C LEU A 231 -7.09 -3.14 -23.87
N ASN A 232 -6.01 -3.77 -24.32
CA ASN A 232 -5.67 -3.92 -25.74
C ASN A 232 -5.67 -2.61 -26.54
N GLY A 233 -5.38 -1.48 -25.88
CA GLY A 233 -5.25 -0.14 -26.45
C GLY A 233 -6.55 0.52 -26.92
N LEU A 234 -7.64 -0.24 -27.04
CA LEU A 234 -8.90 0.21 -27.64
C LEU A 234 -10.14 -0.06 -26.77
N GLN A 235 -10.08 -1.03 -25.86
CA GLN A 235 -11.21 -1.39 -25.01
C GLN A 235 -11.16 -0.59 -23.71
N THR A 236 -12.06 0.37 -23.56
CA THR A 236 -12.28 1.05 -22.28
C THR A 236 -12.93 0.11 -21.30
N VAL A 237 -12.20 -0.26 -20.25
CA VAL A 237 -12.68 -1.09 -19.14
C VAL A 237 -13.40 -0.22 -18.11
N ARG A 238 -12.78 0.92 -17.76
CA ARG A 238 -13.34 1.90 -16.83
C ARG A 238 -12.97 3.29 -17.30
N LYS A 239 -13.89 4.24 -17.16
CA LYS A 239 -13.63 5.66 -17.40
C LYS A 239 -14.49 6.50 -16.50
N GLU A 240 -13.87 7.40 -15.76
CA GLU A 240 -14.58 8.19 -14.78
C GLU A 240 -13.90 9.52 -14.49
N ARG A 241 -14.69 10.49 -14.02
CA ARG A 241 -14.15 11.70 -13.42
C ARG A 241 -13.59 11.40 -12.04
N PHE A 242 -12.45 12.00 -11.73
CA PHE A 242 -11.75 11.74 -10.47
C PHE A 242 -12.57 12.16 -9.24
N ASP A 243 -13.29 13.27 -9.33
CA ASP A 243 -14.14 13.74 -8.22
C ASP A 243 -15.37 12.86 -7.99
N MET A 244 -15.90 12.22 -9.03
CA MET A 244 -17.00 11.26 -8.91
C MET A 244 -16.54 9.95 -8.28
N SER A 245 -15.45 9.37 -8.78
CA SER A 245 -14.87 8.13 -8.24
C SER A 245 -14.60 8.26 -6.74
N ARG A 246 -14.05 9.40 -6.32
CA ARG A 246 -13.83 9.73 -4.90
C ARG A 246 -15.11 9.84 -4.07
N ALA A 247 -16.19 10.31 -4.67
CA ALA A 247 -17.49 10.42 -4.00
C ALA A 247 -18.15 9.04 -3.86
N ASP A 248 -18.01 8.19 -4.88
CA ASP A 248 -18.52 6.81 -4.89
C ASP A 248 -17.77 5.96 -3.86
N ASP A 249 -16.43 6.07 -3.80
CA ASP A 249 -15.57 5.43 -2.79
C ASP A 249 -16.08 5.65 -1.35
N LYS A 250 -16.57 6.86 -1.05
CA LYS A 250 -17.10 7.17 0.29
C LYS A 250 -18.24 6.23 0.68
N THR A 251 -19.12 5.95 -0.27
CA THR A 251 -20.32 5.16 -0.06
C THR A 251 -19.99 3.68 -0.09
N GLU A 252 -19.17 3.26 -1.07
CA GLU A 252 -18.75 1.89 -1.31
C GLU A 252 -17.95 1.31 -0.14
N TYR A 253 -16.98 2.07 0.36
CA TYR A 253 -16.12 1.66 1.46
C TYR A 253 -16.61 2.13 2.84
N GLY A 254 -17.77 2.79 2.91
CA GLY A 254 -18.33 3.28 4.17
C GLY A 254 -17.43 4.30 4.91
N LEU A 255 -16.71 5.14 4.17
CA LEU A 255 -15.70 6.03 4.73
C LEU A 255 -16.32 7.18 5.54
N GLU A 256 -15.78 7.40 6.74
CA GLU A 256 -16.10 8.59 7.55
C GLU A 256 -15.69 9.89 6.83
N SER A 257 -14.55 9.84 6.13
CA SER A 257 -14.01 10.94 5.33
C SER A 257 -13.22 10.43 4.14
N VAL A 258 -13.36 11.09 2.99
CA VAL A 258 -12.62 10.78 1.77
C VAL A 258 -11.24 11.42 1.85
N GLU A 259 -10.20 10.63 1.56
CA GLU A 259 -8.83 11.13 1.52
C GLU A 259 -8.64 12.04 0.30
N ASN A 260 -7.88 13.13 0.44
CA ASN A 260 -7.60 13.99 -0.71
C ASN A 260 -6.71 13.26 -1.71
N GLY A 261 -6.87 13.59 -2.99
CA GLY A 261 -6.01 13.08 -4.06
C GLY A 261 -5.99 11.58 -4.22
N VAL A 262 -6.93 10.82 -3.63
CA VAL A 262 -6.94 9.36 -3.62
C VAL A 262 -8.28 8.84 -4.09
N THR A 263 -8.27 7.82 -4.94
CA THR A 263 -9.46 7.01 -5.27
C THR A 263 -9.11 5.54 -5.47
N MET A 264 -10.08 4.65 -5.28
CA MET A 264 -9.99 3.25 -5.65
C MET A 264 -10.68 3.02 -7.00
N ILE A 265 -10.09 2.16 -7.82
CA ILE A 265 -10.67 1.72 -9.09
C ILE A 265 -10.87 0.22 -8.96
N ASP A 266 -12.07 -0.18 -8.56
CA ASP A 266 -12.43 -1.57 -8.36
C ASP A 266 -13.03 -2.18 -9.63
N PHE A 267 -12.64 -3.43 -9.91
CA PHE A 267 -13.15 -4.19 -11.05
C PHE A 267 -14.14 -5.29 -10.64
N ASP A 268 -14.16 -5.65 -9.37
CA ASP A 268 -15.06 -6.65 -8.76
C ASP A 268 -16.37 -6.03 -8.23
N LEU A 269 -16.36 -4.74 -7.92
CA LEU A 269 -17.51 -4.04 -7.34
C LEU A 269 -18.58 -3.67 -8.39
N GLY A 270 -19.84 -4.02 -8.08
CA GLY A 270 -21.00 -3.78 -8.95
C GLY A 270 -21.38 -4.95 -9.87
N GLY A 271 -20.79 -6.14 -9.66
CA GLY A 271 -21.08 -7.36 -10.44
C GLY A 271 -20.29 -7.47 -11.74
N SER A 272 -19.23 -6.66 -11.90
CA SER A 272 -18.22 -6.86 -12.94
C SER A 272 -17.21 -7.92 -12.51
N GLU A 273 -16.66 -8.63 -13.50
CA GLU A 273 -15.63 -9.64 -13.27
C GLU A 273 -14.25 -8.95 -13.17
N PRO A 274 -13.34 -9.46 -12.31
CA PRO A 274 -11.93 -9.07 -12.32
C PRO A 274 -11.31 -9.14 -13.71
N ILE A 275 -10.31 -8.30 -13.99
CA ILE A 275 -9.76 -8.17 -15.35
C ILE A 275 -8.58 -9.12 -15.53
N ASP A 276 -8.79 -10.19 -16.28
CA ASP A 276 -7.71 -11.08 -16.71
C ASP A 276 -6.87 -10.45 -17.84
N THR A 277 -5.56 -10.34 -17.60
CA THR A 277 -4.58 -9.78 -18.55
C THR A 277 -3.64 -10.82 -19.15
N GLY A 278 -3.90 -12.13 -18.95
CA GLY A 278 -3.05 -13.22 -19.43
C GLY A 278 -2.83 -13.23 -20.95
N GLU A 279 -3.88 -12.98 -21.73
CA GLU A 279 -3.81 -12.91 -23.20
C GLU A 279 -3.82 -11.47 -23.74
N ALA A 280 -3.80 -10.47 -22.86
CA ALA A 280 -3.87 -9.08 -23.27
C ALA A 280 -2.55 -8.62 -23.93
N SER A 281 -2.67 -7.75 -24.93
CA SER A 281 -1.54 -7.12 -25.62
C SER A 281 -1.05 -5.84 -24.91
N SER A 282 -1.91 -5.20 -24.12
CA SER A 282 -1.59 -4.01 -23.34
C SER A 282 -2.64 -3.79 -22.26
N PHE A 283 -2.23 -3.24 -21.11
CA PHE A 283 -3.11 -2.75 -20.07
C PHE A 283 -2.56 -1.40 -19.59
N GLU A 284 -3.36 -0.35 -19.71
CA GLU A 284 -2.91 1.03 -19.52
C GLU A 284 -3.89 1.81 -18.64
N LEU A 285 -3.35 2.56 -17.70
CA LEU A 285 -4.10 3.59 -16.97
C LEU A 285 -3.71 4.96 -17.55
N LYS A 286 -4.69 5.66 -18.12
CA LYS A 286 -4.56 7.01 -18.63
C LYS A 286 -5.18 7.98 -17.64
N ILE A 287 -4.44 9.02 -17.28
CA ILE A 287 -4.84 9.99 -16.26
C ILE A 287 -4.70 11.37 -16.86
N ASN A 288 -5.77 12.13 -16.90
CA ASN A 288 -5.75 13.48 -17.41
C ASN A 288 -5.35 14.46 -16.31
N CYS A 289 -4.19 15.09 -16.48
CA CYS A 289 -3.62 15.97 -15.48
C CYS A 289 -3.68 17.45 -15.87
N GLY A 290 -3.99 18.29 -14.88
CA GLY A 290 -3.78 19.73 -14.93
C GLY A 290 -2.30 20.13 -14.93
N THR A 291 -2.02 21.43 -14.86
CA THR A 291 -0.65 21.92 -14.78
C THR A 291 -0.14 21.80 -13.35
N PRO A 292 0.98 21.09 -13.09
CA PRO A 292 1.58 21.01 -11.76
C PRO A 292 1.91 22.39 -11.19
N THR A 293 1.74 22.57 -9.89
CA THR A 293 2.15 23.79 -9.18
C THR A 293 3.54 23.69 -8.55
N GLY A 294 4.08 22.46 -8.47
CA GLY A 294 5.43 22.17 -8.00
C GLY A 294 5.89 20.78 -8.41
N THR A 295 6.58 20.08 -7.51
CA THR A 295 6.90 18.66 -7.72
C THR A 295 5.61 17.86 -7.56
N ALA A 296 5.17 17.23 -8.65
CA ALA A 296 3.94 16.45 -8.69
C ALA A 296 4.21 15.03 -9.14
N ASN A 297 3.47 14.08 -8.57
CA ASN A 297 3.54 12.68 -8.97
C ASN A 297 2.18 12.00 -8.83
N ILE A 298 2.07 10.91 -9.58
CA ILE A 298 0.99 9.95 -9.50
C ILE A 298 1.59 8.67 -8.93
N SER A 299 0.96 8.12 -7.91
CA SER A 299 1.27 6.81 -7.36
C SER A 299 0.10 5.87 -7.63
N VAL A 300 0.41 4.73 -8.22
CA VAL A 300 -0.56 3.68 -8.55
C VAL A 300 -0.15 2.43 -7.80
N VAL A 301 -1.03 1.88 -6.97
CA VAL A 301 -0.84 0.56 -6.38
C VAL A 301 -1.82 -0.40 -7.05
N THR A 302 -1.28 -1.39 -7.76
CA THR A 302 -2.08 -2.47 -8.34
C THR A 302 -2.30 -3.55 -7.30
N GLN A 303 -3.48 -4.15 -7.26
CA GLN A 303 -3.73 -5.40 -6.55
C GLN A 303 -4.13 -6.45 -7.58
N GLU A 304 -3.29 -7.47 -7.69
CA GLU A 304 -3.35 -8.49 -8.73
C GLU A 304 -3.41 -9.87 -8.08
N LEU A 305 -4.22 -10.77 -8.63
CA LEU A 305 -4.29 -12.16 -8.25
C LEU A 305 -3.50 -13.00 -9.27
N ILE A 306 -2.48 -13.70 -8.78
CA ILE A 306 -1.88 -14.81 -9.53
C ILE A 306 -2.77 -16.03 -9.32
N LEU A 307 -3.35 -16.54 -10.40
CA LEU A 307 -4.11 -17.78 -10.35
C LEU A 307 -3.17 -18.98 -10.15
N PRO A 308 -3.61 -20.03 -9.42
CA PRO A 308 -2.88 -21.28 -9.36
C PRO A 308 -2.68 -21.84 -10.78
N ASN A 309 -1.54 -22.48 -11.03
CA ASN A 309 -1.33 -23.15 -12.32
C ASN A 309 -2.33 -24.31 -12.44
N GLU A 310 -3.18 -24.30 -13.47
CA GLU A 310 -4.05 -25.42 -13.83
C GLU A 310 -3.27 -26.69 -14.24
#